data_AF-A0A1M3MZW7-F1
#
_entry.id   AF-A0A1M3MZW7-F1
#
_cell.length_a   1.000
_cell.length_b   1.000
_cell.length_c   1.000
_cell.angle_alpha   90.00
_cell.angle_beta   90.00
_cell.angle_gamma   90.00
#
_symmetry.space_group_name_H-M   'P 1'
#
loop_
_entity.id
_entity.type
_entity.pdbx_description
1 polymer ?
#
loop_
_entity_poly.entity_id
_entity_poly.type
_entity_poly.pdbx_seq_one_letter_code
_entity_poly.pdbx_strand_id
1 'polypeptide(L)'
;MDPKRKLKGMLARIFSDAVAEESEREELKAYLASSALADSEIKEVFEDFVQTTWKITIADGVVSDREKQRLREIVSVLPLEKSVLPAEWAAIVDDTHGS
;
A
#
# COMPACT_ATOMS: atom_id res chain seq x y z
N MET A 1 19.94 -5.14 9.04
CA MET A 1 19.04 -5.00 7.87
C MET A 1 18.69 -3.54 7.73
N ASP A 2 18.64 -3.05 6.49
CA ASP A 2 18.21 -1.69 6.18
C ASP A 2 16.73 -1.46 6.61
N PRO A 3 16.40 -0.43 7.42
CA PRO A 3 15.03 -0.19 7.89
C PRO A 3 14.02 0.07 6.77
N LYS A 4 14.39 0.80 5.71
CA LYS A 4 13.53 1.03 4.54
C LYS A 4 13.18 -0.30 3.85
N ARG A 5 14.17 -1.17 3.66
CA ARG A 5 13.98 -2.52 3.10
C ARG A 5 13.10 -3.40 3.99
N LYS A 6 13.21 -3.27 5.32
CA LYS A 6 12.34 -3.99 6.26
C LYS A 6 10.89 -3.54 6.11
N LEU A 7 10.63 -2.23 6.05
CA LEU A 7 9.29 -1.69 5.83
C LEU A 7 8.70 -2.16 4.49
N LYS A 8 9.46 -2.04 3.39
CA LYS A 8 8.99 -2.50 2.08
C LYS A 8 8.66 -4.00 2.07
N GLY A 9 9.47 -4.83 2.72
CA GLY A 9 9.20 -6.27 2.85
C GLY A 9 7.96 -6.58 3.68
N MET A 10 7.74 -5.82 4.75
CA MET A 10 6.53 -5.93 5.59
C MET A 10 5.27 -5.59 4.78
N LEU A 11 5.27 -4.46 4.05
CA LEU A 11 4.15 -4.07 3.18
C LEU A 11 3.85 -5.14 2.12
N ALA A 12 4.88 -5.67 1.46
CA ALA A 12 4.70 -6.72 0.46
C ALA A 12 4.08 -8.00 1.04
N ARG A 13 4.44 -8.37 2.28
CA ARG A 13 3.85 -9.52 2.98
C ARG A 13 2.38 -9.27 3.31
N ILE A 14 2.10 -8.16 4.00
CA ILE A 14 0.77 -7.82 4.51
C ILE A 14 -0.25 -7.73 3.38
N PHE A 15 0.12 -7.11 2.26
CA PHE A 15 -0.82 -6.92 1.14
C PHE A 15 -0.75 -8.03 0.08
N SER A 16 -0.02 -9.12 0.31
CA SER A 16 0.08 -10.22 -0.64
C SER A 16 -1.27 -10.90 -0.89
N ASP A 17 -2.10 -11.04 0.16
CA ASP A 17 -3.38 -11.74 0.09
C ASP A 17 -4.59 -10.82 -0.17
N ALA A 18 -4.36 -9.56 -0.52
CA ALA A 18 -5.36 -8.50 -0.75
C ALA A 18 -6.10 -7.98 0.49
N VAL A 19 -5.90 -8.59 1.66
CA VAL A 19 -6.49 -8.17 2.94
C VAL A 19 -5.37 -8.12 3.98
N ALA A 20 -5.27 -7.03 4.72
CA ALA A 20 -4.36 -6.93 5.85
C ALA A 20 -5.09 -7.39 7.11
N GLU A 21 -4.61 -8.44 7.76
CA GLU A 21 -5.18 -8.93 9.02
C GLU A 21 -5.00 -7.90 10.15
N GLU A 22 -5.82 -7.98 11.20
CA GLU A 22 -5.73 -7.05 12.35
C GLU A 22 -4.34 -7.08 12.97
N SER A 23 -3.78 -8.27 13.17
CA SER A 23 -2.44 -8.49 13.70
C SER A 23 -1.34 -7.87 12.81
N GLU A 24 -1.52 -7.89 11.49
CA GLU A 24 -0.61 -7.29 10.52
C GLU A 24 -0.68 -5.75 10.52
N ARG A 25 -1.90 -5.21 10.66
CA ARG A 25 -2.12 -3.77 10.80
C ARG A 25 -1.51 -3.24 12.09
N GLU A 26 -1.64 -4.00 13.18
CA GLU A 26 -1.00 -3.67 14.47
C GLU A 26 0.53 -3.74 14.38
N GLU A 27 1.08 -4.77 13.73
CA GLU A 27 2.52 -4.91 13.48
C GLU A 27 3.07 -3.71 12.71
N LEU A 28 2.39 -3.32 11.62
CA LEU A 28 2.75 -2.16 10.82
C LEU A 28 2.69 -0.87 11.64
N LYS A 29 1.61 -0.66 12.39
CA LYS A 29 1.44 0.52 13.25
C LYS A 29 2.54 0.60 14.31
N ALA A 30 2.89 -0.52 14.94
CA ALA A 30 3.97 -0.58 15.91
C ALA A 30 5.33 -0.26 15.27
N TYR A 31 5.57 -0.75 14.05
CA TYR A 31 6.79 -0.43 13.31
C TYR A 31 6.88 1.06 12.96
N LEU A 32 5.81 1.66 12.46
CA LEU A 32 5.75 3.10 12.15
C LEU A 32 5.93 3.96 13.41
N ALA A 33 5.41 3.53 14.55
CA ALA A 33 5.59 4.21 15.83
C ALA A 33 6.99 4.05 16.46
N SER A 34 7.81 3.09 15.98
CA SER A 34 9.11 2.78 16.58
C SER A 34 10.21 3.83 16.35
N SER A 35 9.93 4.89 15.57
CA SER A 35 10.91 5.91 15.16
C SER A 35 12.14 5.34 14.45
N ALA A 36 12.05 4.13 13.88
CA ALA A 36 13.13 3.47 13.15
C ALA A 36 13.41 4.12 11.78
N LEU A 37 12.49 4.94 11.28
CA LEU A 37 12.57 5.70 10.03
C LEU A 37 12.02 7.10 10.28
N ALA A 38 12.58 8.11 9.61
CA ALA A 38 11.97 9.44 9.57
C ALA A 38 10.72 9.45 8.69
N ASP A 39 9.81 10.40 8.90
CA ASP A 39 8.58 10.54 8.12
C ASP A 39 8.84 10.67 6.61
N SER A 40 9.91 11.37 6.22
CA SER A 40 10.34 11.48 4.82
C SER A 40 10.74 10.12 4.25
N GLU A 41 11.42 9.29 5.04
CA GLU A 41 11.84 7.96 4.63
C GLU A 41 10.66 6.99 4.52
N ILE A 42 9.69 7.10 5.42
CA ILE A 42 8.43 6.35 5.36
C ILE A 42 7.68 6.71 4.08
N LYS A 43 7.57 8.01 3.77
CA LYS A 43 6.94 8.51 2.55
C LYS A 43 7.64 7.98 1.29
N GLU A 44 8.97 8.04 1.23
CA GLU A 44 9.75 7.46 0.12
C GLU A 44 9.44 5.96 -0.08
N VAL A 45 9.38 5.18 1.01
CA VAL A 45 9.06 3.75 0.94
C VAL A 45 7.63 3.50 0.47
N PHE A 46 6.68 4.32 0.92
CA PHE A 46 5.28 4.22 0.48
C PHE A 46 5.12 4.56 -1.00
N GLU A 47 5.77 5.64 -1.47
CA GLU A 47 5.76 6.02 -2.89
C GLU A 47 6.35 4.91 -3.77
N ASP A 48 7.52 4.38 -3.40
CA ASP A 48 8.18 3.28 -4.12
C ASP A 48 7.33 1.98 -4.08
N PHE A 49 6.67 1.69 -2.96
CA PHE A 49 5.77 0.56 -2.83
C PHE A 49 4.52 0.70 -3.71
N VAL A 50 3.91 1.88 -3.76
CA VAL A 50 2.76 2.19 -4.60
C VAL A 50 3.13 2.05 -6.08
N GLN A 51 4.24 2.65 -6.51
CA GLN A 51 4.71 2.55 -7.90
C GLN A 51 5.01 1.10 -8.31
N THR A 52 5.70 0.36 -7.44
CA THR A 52 6.00 -1.06 -7.67
C THR A 52 4.72 -1.90 -7.75
N THR A 53 3.79 -1.71 -6.81
CA THR A 53 2.52 -2.44 -6.75
C THR A 53 1.68 -2.17 -7.99
N TRP A 54 1.52 -0.91 -8.37
CA TRP A 54 0.76 -0.52 -9.55
C TRP A 54 1.32 -1.16 -10.82
N LYS A 55 2.64 -1.07 -11.02
CA LYS A 55 3.32 -1.64 -12.18
C LYS A 55 3.10 -3.15 -12.30
N ILE A 56 3.07 -3.88 -11.18
CA ILE A 56 2.80 -5.32 -11.16
C ILE A 56 1.32 -5.58 -11.46
N THR A 57 0.41 -4.84 -10.83
CA THR A 57 -1.04 -5.01 -10.99
C THR A 57 -1.53 -4.74 -12.42
N ILE A 58 -0.92 -3.80 -13.14
CA ILE A 58 -1.28 -3.54 -14.53
C ILE A 58 -0.50 -4.37 -15.55
N ALA A 59 0.45 -5.21 -15.12
CA ALA A 59 1.34 -5.91 -16.04
C ALA A 59 0.60 -6.82 -17.02
N ASP A 60 -0.49 -7.42 -16.57
CA ASP A 60 -1.36 -8.31 -17.37
C ASP A 60 -2.47 -7.54 -18.11
N GLY A 61 -2.51 -6.21 -17.99
CA GLY A 61 -3.44 -5.32 -18.71
C GLY A 61 -4.89 -5.31 -18.21
N VAL A 62 -5.23 -6.13 -17.21
CA VAL A 62 -6.56 -6.21 -16.61
C VAL A 62 -6.43 -6.28 -15.09
N VAL A 63 -7.04 -5.32 -14.38
CA VAL A 63 -7.10 -5.34 -12.92
C VAL A 63 -8.34 -6.10 -12.46
N SER A 64 -8.12 -7.29 -11.89
CA SER A 64 -9.18 -8.15 -11.35
C SER A 64 -9.83 -7.55 -10.10
N ASP A 65 -11.00 -8.04 -9.71
CA ASP A 65 -11.69 -7.54 -8.51
C ASP A 65 -10.90 -7.81 -7.22
N ARG A 66 -10.13 -8.91 -7.17
CA ARG A 66 -9.21 -9.20 -6.06
C ARG A 66 -8.07 -8.18 -6.00
N GLU A 67 -7.55 -7.75 -7.13
CA GLU A 67 -6.53 -6.69 -7.17
C GLU A 67 -7.13 -5.34 -6.79
N LYS A 68 -8.32 -4.98 -7.29
CA LYS A 68 -9.02 -3.77 -6.84
C LYS A 68 -9.23 -3.77 -5.33
N GLN A 69 -9.60 -4.92 -4.75
CA GLN A 69 -9.72 -5.09 -3.30
C GLN A 69 -8.38 -4.83 -2.59
N ARG A 70 -7.28 -5.44 -3.08
CA ARG A 70 -5.93 -5.16 -2.57
C ARG A 70 -5.57 -3.68 -2.63
N LEU A 71 -5.84 -3.02 -3.75
CA LEU A 71 -5.54 -1.61 -3.99
C LEU A 71 -6.33 -0.69 -3.03
N ARG A 72 -7.60 -1.03 -2.74
CA ARG A 72 -8.43 -0.33 -1.74
C ARG A 72 -7.94 -0.57 -0.33
N GLU A 73 -7.58 -1.80 0.00
CA GLU A 73 -7.07 -2.19 1.30
C GLU A 73 -5.77 -1.43 1.63
N ILE A 74 -4.85 -1.33 0.67
CA ILE A 74 -3.61 -0.55 0.81
C ILE A 74 -3.93 0.91 1.18
N VAL A 75 -4.86 1.55 0.48
CA VAL A 75 -5.25 2.96 0.73
C VAL A 75 -6.01 3.10 2.05
N SER A 76 -6.73 2.07 2.50
CA SER A 76 -7.44 2.07 3.78
C SER A 76 -6.49 1.92 4.97
N VAL A 77 -5.39 1.18 4.81
CA VAL A 77 -4.45 0.86 5.90
C VAL A 77 -3.30 1.87 5.96
N LEU A 78 -2.81 2.31 4.81
CA LEU A 78 -1.70 3.26 4.71
C LEU A 78 -2.24 4.70 4.63
N PRO A 79 -1.67 5.66 5.36
CA PRO A 79 -2.04 7.07 5.28
C PRO A 79 -1.48 7.72 4.00
N LEU A 80 -1.92 7.25 2.84
CA LEU A 80 -1.45 7.71 1.53
C LEU A 80 -2.19 8.98 1.12
N GLU A 81 -1.44 9.99 0.69
CA GLU A 81 -2.02 11.15 0.03
C GLU A 81 -2.53 10.76 -1.37
N LYS A 82 -3.69 11.27 -1.80
CA LYS A 82 -4.20 10.99 -3.17
C LYS A 82 -3.19 11.37 -4.26
N SER A 83 -2.31 12.34 -4.00
CA SER A 83 -1.26 12.78 -4.92
C SER A 83 -0.15 11.74 -5.18
N VAL A 84 0.02 10.75 -4.29
CA VAL A 84 1.02 9.68 -4.47
C VAL A 84 0.47 8.52 -5.30
N LEU A 85 -0.86 8.44 -5.45
CA LEU A 85 -1.52 7.37 -6.18
C LEU A 85 -1.51 7.66 -7.68
N PRO A 86 -1.23 6.65 -8.54
CA PRO A 86 -1.52 6.75 -9.96
C PRO A 86 -2.99 7.10 -10.20
N ALA A 87 -3.28 7.92 -11.22
CA ALA A 87 -4.63 8.41 -11.49
C ALA A 87 -5.66 7.28 -11.67
N GLU A 88 -5.27 6.19 -12.32
CA GLU A 88 -6.12 5.01 -12.55
C GLU A 88 -6.38 4.24 -11.25
N TRP A 89 -5.37 4.08 -10.38
CA TRP A 89 -5.57 3.52 -9.04
C TRP A 89 -6.53 4.44 -8.25
N ALA A 90 -6.28 5.74 -8.24
CA ALA A 90 -7.14 6.71 -7.57
C ALA A 90 -8.61 6.59 -8.03
N ALA A 91 -8.86 6.38 -9.33
CA ALA A 91 -10.20 6.14 -9.85
C ALA A 91 -10.82 4.83 -9.32
N ILE A 92 -10.06 3.72 -9.23
CA ILE A 92 -10.54 2.43 -8.70
C ILE A 92 -11.01 2.53 -7.24
N VAL A 93 -10.33 3.34 -6.43
CA VAL A 93 -10.67 3.53 -5.01
C VAL A 93 -11.79 4.55 -4.80
N ASP A 94 -11.95 5.52 -5.70
CA ASP A 94 -13.00 6.54 -5.63
C ASP A 94 -14.37 5.98 -6.08
N ASP A 95 -14.37 5.05 -7.04
CA ASP A 95 -15.56 4.37 -7.60
C ASP A 95 -16.45 3.68 -6.54
N THR A 96 -15.89 3.36 -5.36
CA THR A 96 -16.64 2.75 -4.24
C THR A 96 -17.59 3.69 -3.48
N HIS A 97 -17.66 5.00 -3.80
CA HIS A 97 -18.61 5.94 -3.20
C HIS A 97 -19.84 6.26 -4.08
N GLY A 98 -20.07 5.50 -5.16
CA GLY A 98 -21.20 5.69 -6.06
C GLY A 98 -22.21 4.53 -6.03
N SER A 99 -23.10 4.48 -5.04
CA SER A 99 -24.44 3.87 -5.12
C SER A 99 -25.32 4.37 -3.98
#